data_AF-A0A8I0ZWX7-F1
#
_entry.id   AF-A0A8I0ZWX7-F1
#
_cell.length_a   1.000
_cell.length_b   1.000
_cell.length_c   1.000
_cell.angle_alpha   90.00
_cell.angle_beta   90.00
_cell.angle_gamma   90.00
#
_symmetry.space_group_name_H-M   'P 1'
#
loop_
_entity.id
_entity.type
_entity.pdbx_description
1 polymer ?
#
loop_
_entity_poly.entity_id
_entity_poly.type
_entity_poly.pdbx_seq_one_letter_code
_entity_poly.pdbx_strand_id
1 'polypeptide(L)'
;MSEHDEIGEVNQELTRMFRVGLQSASRLAEQMGRAREKQIRDAEAKSVQAARELRERLVAERSAIEAQLRPVMTDRWWEDATHAQIADSWQQARGWQNHSQPAADAADRIRKEVQTRYGIDAGAPGIDPREIENLLQAAEEAKRAAAAEQELAERENVKASELMAEADRLDKTATEADGTPAETEIAEDADAHRAAAEAEYDSAERRDALAADMNAGGVDKETIGARMTADLDQAKHPRGAVQTGTGKPPVARKGRPSKGRSQERQHTGR
;
A
#
# COMPACT_ATOMS: atom_id res chain seq x y z
N MET A 1 -25.77 86.99 -97.15
CA MET A 1 -25.61 85.53 -97.33
C MET A 1 -24.35 85.12 -96.60
N SER A 2 -24.38 83.95 -95.95
CA SER A 2 -23.25 83.28 -95.28
C SER A 2 -23.02 83.60 -93.81
N GLU A 3 -23.97 83.24 -92.95
CA GLU A 3 -23.72 83.00 -91.50
C GLU A 3 -24.61 81.86 -90.93
N HIS A 4 -25.39 81.18 -91.76
CA HIS A 4 -26.34 80.14 -91.34
C HIS A 4 -25.92 78.69 -91.68
N ASP A 5 -24.75 78.49 -92.30
CA ASP A 5 -24.36 77.18 -92.85
C ASP A 5 -23.42 76.36 -91.93
N GLU A 6 -22.63 76.99 -91.06
CA GLU A 6 -21.65 76.26 -90.24
C GLU A 6 -22.27 75.48 -89.06
N ILE A 7 -23.38 75.97 -88.49
CA ILE A 7 -24.05 75.30 -87.34
C ILE A 7 -24.84 74.06 -87.79
N GLY A 8 -25.30 74.02 -89.04
CA GLY A 8 -26.01 72.87 -89.62
C GLY A 8 -25.09 71.70 -89.98
N GLU A 9 -23.88 72.00 -90.45
CA GLU A 9 -22.90 71.00 -90.87
C GLU A 9 -22.26 70.29 -89.67
N VAL A 10 -21.91 71.03 -88.62
CA VAL A 10 -21.36 70.47 -87.37
C VAL A 10 -22.37 69.55 -86.66
N ASN A 11 -23.66 69.86 -86.70
CA ASN A 11 -24.70 69.05 -86.06
C ASN A 11 -25.05 67.78 -86.87
N GLN A 12 -24.90 67.83 -88.20
CA GLN A 12 -25.08 66.68 -89.09
C GLN A 12 -23.90 65.70 -89.03
N GLU A 13 -22.67 66.20 -88.91
CA GLU A 13 -21.50 65.34 -88.66
C GLU A 13 -21.58 64.67 -87.29
N LEU A 14 -21.94 65.41 -86.24
CA LEU A 14 -22.11 64.86 -84.89
C LEU A 14 -23.18 63.75 -84.86
N THR A 15 -24.30 63.96 -85.54
CA THR A 15 -25.39 62.96 -85.64
C THR A 15 -24.98 61.72 -86.46
N ARG A 16 -24.17 61.89 -87.52
CA ARG A 16 -23.60 60.76 -88.28
C ARG A 16 -22.57 59.99 -87.45
N MET A 17 -21.76 60.68 -86.65
CA MET A 17 -20.79 60.06 -85.73
C MET A 17 -21.48 59.25 -84.63
N PHE A 18 -22.59 59.76 -84.06
CA PHE A 18 -23.40 59.04 -83.06
C PHE A 18 -24.05 57.76 -83.61
N ARG A 19 -24.45 57.75 -84.89
CA ARG A 19 -25.05 56.55 -85.54
C ARG A 19 -24.03 55.43 -85.78
N VAL A 20 -22.77 55.79 -86.07
CA VAL A 20 -21.65 54.83 -86.23
C VAL A 20 -21.14 54.34 -84.85
N GLY A 21 -21.19 55.18 -83.82
CA GLY A 21 -20.90 54.79 -82.43
C GLY A 21 -21.92 53.80 -81.84
N LEU A 22 -23.21 53.94 -82.18
CA LEU A 22 -24.24 53.02 -81.68
C LEU A 22 -24.18 51.61 -82.30
N GLN A 23 -23.69 51.49 -83.54
CA GLN A 23 -23.49 50.18 -84.20
C GLN A 23 -22.23 49.42 -83.72
N SER A 24 -21.28 50.12 -83.10
CA SER A 24 -20.05 49.53 -82.54
C SER A 24 -20.18 49.16 -81.06
N ALA A 25 -21.19 49.68 -80.34
CA ALA A 25 -21.49 49.34 -78.95
C ALA A 25 -21.84 47.85 -78.73
N SER A 26 -22.55 47.21 -79.68
CA SER A 26 -22.93 45.79 -79.56
C SER A 26 -21.71 44.85 -79.55
N ARG A 27 -20.67 45.15 -80.34
CA ARG A 27 -19.45 44.34 -80.41
C ARG A 27 -18.57 44.52 -79.17
N LEU A 28 -18.55 45.73 -78.60
CA LEU A 28 -17.84 45.99 -77.33
C LEU A 28 -18.56 45.34 -76.15
N ALA A 29 -19.89 45.33 -76.11
CA ALA A 29 -20.66 44.63 -75.09
C ALA A 29 -20.45 43.10 -75.14
N GLU A 30 -20.40 42.52 -76.33
CA GLU A 30 -20.10 41.09 -76.53
C GLU A 30 -18.65 40.74 -76.11
N GLN A 31 -17.69 41.62 -76.44
CA GLN A 31 -16.29 41.43 -76.05
C GLN A 31 -16.08 41.59 -74.53
N MET A 32 -16.75 42.57 -73.90
CA MET A 32 -16.75 42.73 -72.43
C MET A 32 -17.43 41.55 -71.73
N GLY A 33 -18.49 40.99 -72.31
CA GLY A 33 -19.15 39.77 -71.82
C GLY A 33 -18.20 38.57 -71.78
N ARG A 34 -17.48 38.31 -72.88
CA ARG A 34 -16.47 37.24 -72.95
C ARG A 34 -15.30 37.43 -72.00
N ALA A 35 -14.84 38.67 -71.83
CA ALA A 35 -13.76 38.99 -70.90
C ALA A 35 -14.17 38.72 -69.44
N ARG A 36 -15.39 39.12 -69.05
CA ARG A 36 -15.94 38.86 -67.72
C ARG A 36 -16.20 37.37 -67.48
N GLU A 37 -16.73 36.67 -68.48
CA GLU A 37 -16.93 35.22 -68.42
C GLU A 37 -15.59 34.48 -68.23
N LYS A 38 -14.55 34.89 -68.98
CA LYS A 38 -13.21 34.33 -68.81
C LYS A 38 -12.64 34.61 -67.42
N GLN A 39 -12.79 35.83 -66.90
CA GLN A 39 -12.35 36.17 -65.54
C GLN A 39 -13.06 35.32 -64.48
N ILE A 40 -14.37 35.09 -64.62
CA ILE A 40 -15.14 34.23 -63.71
C ILE A 40 -14.63 32.79 -63.80
N ARG A 41 -14.47 32.24 -65.00
CA ARG A 41 -13.94 30.87 -65.19
C ARG A 41 -12.52 30.71 -64.66
N ASP A 42 -11.66 31.70 -64.88
CA ASP A 42 -10.28 31.68 -64.35
C ASP A 42 -10.28 31.76 -62.81
N ALA A 43 -11.17 32.55 -62.22
CA ALA A 43 -11.35 32.64 -60.77
C ALA A 43 -11.90 31.34 -60.16
N GLU A 44 -12.89 30.71 -60.81
CA GLU A 44 -13.43 29.40 -60.43
C GLU A 44 -12.38 28.30 -60.56
N ALA A 45 -11.59 28.29 -61.65
CA ALA A 45 -10.51 27.33 -61.82
C ALA A 45 -9.46 27.45 -60.70
N LYS A 46 -9.06 28.69 -60.36
CA LYS A 46 -8.13 28.96 -59.25
C LYS A 46 -8.71 28.54 -57.90
N SER A 47 -10.00 28.79 -57.64
CA SER A 47 -10.62 28.40 -56.37
C SER A 47 -10.73 26.88 -56.22
N VAL A 48 -11.08 26.17 -57.31
CA VAL A 48 -11.11 24.69 -57.33
C VAL A 48 -9.72 24.11 -57.12
N GLN A 49 -8.68 24.70 -57.73
CA GLN A 49 -7.29 24.29 -57.51
C GLN A 49 -6.85 24.51 -56.06
N ALA A 50 -7.05 25.71 -55.51
CA ALA A 50 -6.73 26.01 -54.12
C ALA A 50 -7.46 25.08 -53.13
N ALA A 51 -8.73 24.76 -53.41
CA ALA A 51 -9.50 23.82 -52.60
C ALA A 51 -8.98 22.37 -52.71
N ARG A 52 -8.44 21.96 -53.87
CA ARG A 52 -7.77 20.66 -54.03
C ARG A 52 -6.46 20.61 -53.25
N GLU A 53 -5.61 21.62 -53.40
CA GLU A 53 -4.34 21.71 -52.67
C GLU A 53 -4.53 21.67 -51.15
N LEU A 54 -5.53 22.39 -50.63
CA LEU A 54 -5.85 22.37 -49.20
C LEU A 54 -6.33 20.97 -48.76
N ARG A 55 -7.19 20.32 -49.55
CA ARG A 55 -7.65 18.95 -49.27
C ARG A 55 -6.50 17.95 -49.28
N GLU A 56 -5.59 18.06 -50.22
CA GLU A 56 -4.41 17.20 -50.31
C GLU A 56 -3.50 17.36 -49.09
N ARG A 57 -3.27 18.60 -48.63
CA ARG A 57 -2.52 18.86 -47.39
C ARG A 57 -3.18 18.24 -46.17
N LEU A 58 -4.49 18.43 -45.99
CA LEU A 58 -5.22 17.85 -44.85
C LEU A 58 -5.21 16.32 -44.85
N VAL A 59 -5.30 15.69 -46.03
CA VAL A 59 -5.19 14.23 -46.14
C VAL A 59 -3.78 13.77 -45.81
N ALA A 60 -2.76 14.48 -46.28
CA ALA A 60 -1.36 14.18 -45.96
C ALA A 60 -1.08 14.32 -44.45
N GLU A 61 -1.55 15.40 -43.83
CA GLU A 61 -1.45 15.63 -42.38
C GLU A 61 -2.11 14.50 -41.60
N ARG A 62 -3.35 14.12 -41.94
CA ARG A 62 -4.03 12.98 -41.29
C ARG A 62 -3.25 11.69 -41.45
N SER A 63 -2.78 11.39 -42.66
CA SER A 63 -2.02 10.16 -42.92
C SER A 63 -0.69 10.11 -42.14
N ALA A 64 -0.07 11.27 -41.88
CA ALA A 64 1.16 11.35 -41.11
C ALA A 64 0.91 11.00 -39.63
N ILE A 65 -0.15 11.56 -39.03
CA ILE A 65 -0.56 11.22 -37.66
C ILE A 65 -0.95 9.74 -37.55
N GLU A 66 -1.75 9.23 -38.50
CA GLU A 66 -2.13 7.81 -38.51
C GLU A 66 -0.91 6.89 -38.66
N ALA A 67 0.11 7.29 -39.43
CA ALA A 67 1.36 6.56 -39.52
C ALA A 67 2.16 6.58 -38.21
N GLN A 68 2.17 7.73 -37.51
CA GLN A 68 2.83 7.88 -36.20
C GLN A 68 2.14 7.08 -35.10
N LEU A 69 0.82 6.92 -35.15
CA LEU A 69 0.05 6.13 -34.17
C LEU A 69 0.00 4.62 -34.49
N ARG A 70 0.36 4.20 -35.70
CA ARG A 70 0.32 2.79 -36.10
C ARG A 70 1.15 1.86 -35.20
N PRO A 71 2.38 2.21 -34.77
CA PRO A 71 3.19 1.36 -33.89
C PRO A 71 2.53 1.06 -32.55
N VAL A 72 1.72 1.99 -32.00
CA VAL A 72 0.97 1.82 -30.74
C VAL A 72 0.11 0.57 -30.76
N MET A 73 -0.34 0.14 -31.94
CA MET A 73 -1.15 -1.07 -32.15
C MET A 73 -0.35 -2.38 -32.12
N THR A 74 0.95 -2.33 -31.88
CA THR A 74 1.80 -3.52 -31.86
C THR A 74 2.40 -3.72 -30.47
N ASP A 75 2.41 -4.97 -29.99
CA ASP A 75 2.92 -5.28 -28.64
C ASP A 75 4.41 -4.96 -28.52
N ARG A 76 5.17 -5.19 -29.59
CA ARG A 76 6.60 -4.86 -29.68
C ARG A 76 6.90 -3.39 -29.36
N TRP A 77 6.07 -2.45 -29.82
CA TRP A 77 6.29 -1.05 -29.50
C TRP A 77 6.20 -0.81 -28.00
N TRP A 78 5.28 -1.48 -27.30
CA TRP A 78 5.13 -1.37 -25.85
C TRP A 78 6.25 -2.02 -25.05
N GLU A 79 7.07 -2.89 -25.65
CA GLU A 79 8.27 -3.45 -25.02
C GLU A 79 9.42 -2.44 -24.99
N ASP A 80 9.54 -1.64 -26.05
CA ASP A 80 10.66 -0.72 -26.27
C ASP A 80 10.31 0.76 -26.01
N ALA A 81 9.01 1.10 -25.90
CA ALA A 81 8.56 2.49 -25.83
C ALA A 81 9.01 3.18 -24.53
N THR A 82 9.60 4.35 -24.68
CA THR A 82 9.89 5.25 -23.56
C THR A 82 8.61 5.92 -23.04
N HIS A 83 8.61 6.34 -21.78
CA HIS A 83 7.47 7.07 -21.18
C HIS A 83 7.11 8.35 -21.97
N ALA A 84 8.12 9.08 -22.44
CA ALA A 84 7.94 10.26 -23.29
C ALA A 84 7.20 9.93 -24.61
N GLN A 85 7.56 8.81 -25.27
CA GLN A 85 6.90 8.35 -26.49
C GLN A 85 5.45 7.93 -26.24
N ILE A 86 5.17 7.31 -25.09
CA ILE A 86 3.80 6.96 -24.68
C ILE A 86 2.98 8.23 -24.46
N ALA A 87 3.52 9.20 -23.73
CA ALA A 87 2.85 10.47 -23.44
C ALA A 87 2.58 11.29 -24.72
N ASP A 88 3.56 11.40 -25.62
CA ASP A 88 3.41 12.09 -26.91
C ASP A 88 2.38 11.40 -27.81
N SER A 89 2.44 10.07 -27.93
CA SER A 89 1.45 9.29 -28.71
C SER A 89 0.04 9.44 -28.14
N TRP A 90 -0.11 9.49 -26.82
CA TRP A 90 -1.40 9.75 -26.17
C TRP A 90 -1.92 11.15 -26.50
N GLN A 91 -1.07 12.18 -26.44
CA GLN A 91 -1.44 13.55 -26.77
C GLN A 91 -1.94 13.63 -28.22
N GLN A 92 -1.19 13.05 -29.15
CA GLN A 92 -1.56 13.01 -30.56
C GLN A 92 -2.88 12.27 -30.79
N ALA A 93 -3.03 11.08 -30.20
CA ALA A 93 -4.25 10.28 -30.32
C ALA A 93 -5.48 11.02 -29.78
N ARG A 94 -5.38 11.63 -28.58
CA ARG A 94 -6.47 12.39 -27.96
C ARG A 94 -6.83 13.66 -28.74
N GLY A 95 -5.84 14.33 -29.34
CA GLY A 95 -6.08 15.50 -30.19
C GLY A 95 -6.86 15.16 -31.47
N TRP A 96 -6.69 13.94 -31.99
CA TRP A 96 -7.26 13.52 -33.27
C TRP A 96 -8.40 12.50 -33.18
N GLN A 97 -8.75 12.03 -31.98
CA GLN A 97 -9.77 10.98 -31.77
C GLN A 97 -11.14 11.32 -32.40
N ASN A 98 -11.52 12.59 -32.46
CA ASN A 98 -12.81 13.02 -33.04
C ASN A 98 -12.78 13.10 -34.57
N HIS A 99 -11.61 12.96 -35.19
CA HIS A 99 -11.37 13.19 -36.62
C HIS A 99 -10.76 11.98 -37.33
N SER A 100 -10.24 10.98 -36.60
CA SER A 100 -9.65 9.77 -37.15
C SER A 100 -9.98 8.57 -36.25
N GLN A 101 -10.62 7.55 -36.83
CA GLN A 101 -10.93 6.30 -36.11
C GLN A 101 -9.65 5.59 -35.64
N PRO A 102 -8.58 5.44 -36.46
CA PRO A 102 -7.30 4.92 -35.97
C PRO A 102 -6.73 5.68 -34.76
N ALA A 103 -6.92 7.00 -34.68
CA ALA A 103 -6.48 7.79 -33.54
C ALA A 103 -7.33 7.51 -32.28
N ALA A 104 -8.65 7.36 -32.44
CA ALA A 104 -9.53 6.96 -31.34
C ALA A 104 -9.15 5.57 -30.80
N ASP A 105 -8.94 4.60 -31.69
CA ASP A 105 -8.52 3.25 -31.32
C ASP A 105 -7.16 3.28 -30.59
N ALA A 106 -6.22 4.11 -31.07
CA ALA A 106 -4.90 4.28 -30.45
C ALA A 106 -5.01 4.88 -29.05
N ALA A 107 -5.85 5.88 -28.86
CA ALA A 107 -6.13 6.46 -27.54
C ALA A 107 -6.69 5.39 -26.60
N ASP A 108 -7.70 4.64 -27.02
CA ASP A 108 -8.28 3.58 -26.19
C ASP A 108 -7.28 2.49 -25.82
N ARG A 109 -6.41 2.09 -26.75
CA ARG A 109 -5.33 1.14 -26.45
C ARG A 109 -4.33 1.71 -25.46
N ILE A 110 -3.86 2.94 -25.66
CA ILE A 110 -2.91 3.58 -24.74
C ILE A 110 -3.48 3.66 -23.34
N ARG A 111 -4.75 4.08 -23.21
CA ARG A 111 -5.43 4.15 -21.90
C ARG A 111 -5.43 2.80 -21.19
N LYS A 112 -5.78 1.72 -21.90
CA LYS A 112 -5.82 0.36 -21.35
C LYS A 112 -4.44 -0.13 -20.92
N GLU A 113 -3.42 0.06 -21.76
CA GLU A 113 -2.05 -0.36 -21.47
C GLU A 113 -1.44 0.42 -20.30
N VAL A 114 -1.64 1.74 -20.26
CA VAL A 114 -1.16 2.58 -19.16
C VAL A 114 -1.84 2.21 -17.84
N GLN A 115 -3.15 1.96 -17.85
CA GLN A 115 -3.87 1.46 -16.67
C GLN A 115 -3.37 0.08 -16.24
N THR A 116 -3.17 -0.83 -17.19
CA THR A 116 -2.79 -2.23 -16.89
C THR A 116 -1.35 -2.32 -16.37
N ARG A 117 -0.42 -1.60 -17.00
CA ARG A 117 1.01 -1.68 -16.68
C ARG A 117 1.39 -0.78 -15.51
N TYR A 118 0.81 0.40 -15.40
CA TYR A 118 1.24 1.42 -14.43
C TYR A 118 0.15 1.78 -13.41
N GLY A 119 -1.09 1.30 -13.57
CA GLY A 119 -2.20 1.63 -12.67
C GLY A 119 -2.74 3.04 -12.84
N ILE A 120 -2.33 3.76 -13.90
CA ILE A 120 -2.66 5.16 -14.14
C ILE A 120 -3.83 5.26 -15.11
N ASP A 121 -4.89 5.98 -14.74
CA ASP A 121 -5.99 6.27 -15.66
C ASP A 121 -5.67 7.55 -16.46
N ALA A 122 -5.02 7.37 -17.63
CA ALA A 122 -4.69 8.47 -18.53
C ALA A 122 -5.94 9.26 -19.02
N GLY A 123 -7.14 8.69 -18.92
CA GLY A 123 -8.40 9.32 -19.30
C GLY A 123 -9.01 10.22 -18.21
N ALA A 124 -8.45 10.24 -17.01
CA ALA A 124 -9.02 10.97 -15.89
C ALA A 124 -9.07 12.50 -16.17
N PRO A 125 -10.11 13.20 -15.70
CA PRO A 125 -10.21 14.65 -15.85
C PRO A 125 -9.02 15.37 -15.22
N GLY A 126 -8.45 16.36 -15.91
CA GLY A 126 -7.35 17.19 -15.38
C GLY A 126 -5.95 16.62 -15.62
N ILE A 127 -5.82 15.43 -16.20
CA ILE A 127 -4.52 14.89 -16.59
C ILE A 127 -4.09 15.47 -17.94
N ASP A 128 -2.98 16.21 -17.92
CA ASP A 128 -2.29 16.74 -19.10
C ASP A 128 -1.18 15.78 -19.58
N PRO A 129 -0.63 15.95 -20.80
CA PRO A 129 0.39 15.05 -21.34
C PRO A 129 1.70 15.01 -20.53
N ARG A 130 2.12 16.13 -19.94
CA ARG A 130 3.34 16.19 -19.13
C ARG A 130 3.14 15.47 -17.80
N GLU A 131 1.94 15.59 -17.24
CA GLU A 131 1.55 14.87 -16.04
C GLU A 131 1.57 13.36 -16.27
N ILE A 132 1.14 12.88 -17.45
CA ILE A 132 1.23 11.45 -17.79
C ILE A 132 2.67 10.98 -17.81
N GLU A 133 3.59 11.74 -18.41
CA GLU A 133 5.00 11.39 -18.42
C GLU A 133 5.57 11.32 -16.99
N ASN A 134 5.28 12.32 -16.16
CA ASN A 134 5.71 12.35 -14.75
C ASN A 134 5.14 11.17 -13.96
N LEU A 135 3.86 10.85 -14.13
CA LEU A 135 3.20 9.73 -13.45
C LEU A 135 3.79 8.38 -13.90
N LEU A 136 4.05 8.21 -15.19
CA LEU A 136 4.70 7.01 -15.73
C LEU A 136 6.11 6.83 -15.13
N GLN A 137 6.88 7.91 -15.06
CA GLN A 137 8.21 7.88 -14.45
C GLN A 137 8.14 7.54 -12.95
N ALA A 138 7.23 8.18 -12.21
CA ALA A 138 7.04 7.92 -10.78
C ALA A 138 6.60 6.47 -10.50
N ALA A 139 5.71 5.92 -11.34
CA ALA A 139 5.28 4.53 -11.23
C ALA A 139 6.43 3.54 -11.45
N GLU A 140 7.33 3.81 -12.39
CA GLU A 140 8.51 2.98 -12.64
C GLU A 140 9.54 3.07 -11.52
N GLU A 141 9.74 4.26 -10.95
CA GLU A 141 10.59 4.45 -9.77
C GLU A 141 10.02 3.72 -8.54
N ALA A 142 8.70 3.80 -8.32
CA ALA A 142 8.02 3.07 -7.26
C ALA A 142 8.14 1.55 -7.43
N LYS A 143 8.00 1.03 -8.65
CA LYS A 143 8.22 -0.40 -8.94
C LYS A 143 9.66 -0.83 -8.66
N ARG A 144 10.65 -0.03 -9.09
CA ARG A 144 12.06 -0.30 -8.82
C ARG A 144 12.38 -0.28 -7.32
N ALA A 145 11.82 0.68 -6.59
CA ALA A 145 11.96 0.74 -5.13
C ALA A 145 11.34 -0.50 -4.46
N ALA A 146 10.13 -0.89 -4.85
CA ALA A 146 9.47 -2.09 -4.32
C ALA A 146 10.27 -3.38 -4.63
N ALA A 147 10.83 -3.50 -5.83
CA ALA A 147 11.68 -4.64 -6.19
C ALA A 147 12.97 -4.67 -5.35
N ALA A 148 13.59 -3.51 -5.10
CA ALA A 148 14.78 -3.41 -4.25
C ALA A 148 14.47 -3.74 -2.78
N GLU A 149 13.31 -3.32 -2.27
CA GLU A 149 12.83 -3.69 -0.94
C GLU A 149 12.57 -5.19 -0.82
N GLN A 150 11.97 -5.81 -1.84
CA GLN A 150 11.76 -7.26 -1.89
C GLN A 150 13.09 -8.02 -1.87
N GLU A 151 14.05 -7.60 -2.68
CA GLU A 151 15.39 -8.20 -2.69
C GLU A 151 16.08 -8.08 -1.32
N LEU A 152 15.94 -6.92 -0.66
CA LEU A 152 16.47 -6.73 0.69
C LEU A 152 15.78 -7.66 1.69
N ALA A 153 14.45 -7.74 1.65
CA ALA A 153 13.68 -8.61 2.53
C ALA A 153 14.02 -10.10 2.31
N GLU A 154 14.23 -10.54 1.08
CA GLU A 154 14.70 -11.89 0.76
C GLU A 154 16.08 -12.16 1.37
N ARG A 155 17.03 -11.23 1.22
CA ARG A 155 18.36 -11.35 1.83
C ARG A 155 18.30 -11.39 3.35
N GLU A 156 17.44 -10.58 3.97
CA GLU A 156 17.23 -10.59 5.42
C GLU A 156 16.60 -11.89 5.89
N ASN A 157 15.62 -12.43 5.15
CA ASN A 157 15.02 -13.73 5.45
C ASN A 157 16.05 -14.87 5.37
N VAL A 158 16.93 -14.86 4.36
CA VAL A 158 18.03 -15.84 4.27
C VAL A 158 18.92 -15.76 5.52
N LYS A 159 19.37 -14.55 5.89
CA LYS A 159 20.20 -14.36 7.10
C LYS A 159 19.46 -14.80 8.38
N ALA A 160 18.18 -14.48 8.50
CA ALA A 160 17.38 -14.91 9.64
C ALA A 160 17.29 -16.45 9.71
N SER A 161 17.11 -17.12 8.58
CA SER A 161 17.09 -18.59 8.51
C SER A 161 18.45 -19.20 8.89
N GLU A 162 19.56 -18.57 8.50
CA GLU A 162 20.91 -19.01 8.88
C GLU A 162 21.14 -18.87 10.39
N LEU A 163 20.75 -17.73 10.98
CA LEU A 163 20.86 -17.50 12.42
C LEU A 163 19.99 -18.46 13.24
N MET A 164 18.76 -18.75 12.78
CA MET A 164 17.91 -19.76 13.43
C MET A 164 18.55 -21.15 13.37
N ALA A 165 19.09 -21.53 12.21
CA ALA A 165 19.78 -22.81 12.06
C ALA A 165 21.07 -22.89 12.91
N GLU A 166 21.73 -21.76 13.16
CA GLU A 166 22.87 -21.70 14.09
C GLU A 166 22.42 -21.81 15.55
N ALA A 167 21.36 -21.11 15.94
CA ALA A 167 20.77 -21.22 17.27
C ALA A 167 20.32 -22.66 17.57
N ASP A 168 19.63 -23.33 16.63
CA ASP A 168 19.20 -24.72 16.76
C ASP A 168 20.40 -25.68 16.97
N ARG A 169 21.54 -25.42 16.30
CA ARG A 169 22.76 -26.21 16.51
C ARG A 169 23.32 -26.00 17.91
N LEU A 170 23.36 -24.75 18.37
CA LEU A 170 23.87 -24.42 19.70
C LEU A 170 22.99 -25.02 20.80
N ASP A 171 21.67 -24.91 20.70
CA ASP A 171 20.72 -25.53 21.63
C ASP A 171 20.88 -27.05 21.69
N LYS A 172 21.06 -27.70 20.53
CA LYS A 172 21.34 -29.13 20.49
C LYS A 172 22.65 -29.49 21.19
N THR A 173 23.73 -28.71 21.00
CA THR A 173 24.99 -28.95 21.71
C THR A 173 24.89 -28.68 23.21
N ALA A 174 24.10 -27.69 23.62
CA ALA A 174 23.89 -27.36 25.03
C ALA A 174 23.08 -28.46 25.74
N THR A 175 22.01 -28.96 25.12
CA THR A 175 21.23 -30.10 25.65
C THR A 175 22.04 -31.40 25.71
N GLU A 176 22.91 -31.65 24.73
CA GLU A 176 23.86 -32.78 24.78
C GLU A 176 24.92 -32.62 25.89
N ALA A 177 25.27 -31.38 26.26
CA ALA A 177 26.20 -31.06 27.34
C ALA A 177 25.54 -30.97 28.74
N ASP A 178 24.24 -30.73 28.85
CA ASP A 178 23.49 -30.87 30.11
C ASP A 178 23.20 -32.34 30.41
N GLY A 179 23.04 -33.17 29.37
CA GLY A 179 22.94 -34.64 29.47
C GLY A 179 24.25 -35.37 29.86
N THR A 180 25.23 -34.67 30.43
CA THR A 180 26.46 -35.24 31.01
C THR A 180 26.17 -35.65 32.48
N PRO A 181 26.91 -36.59 33.11
CA PRO A 181 26.58 -37.24 34.39
C PRO A 181 26.27 -36.33 35.59
N ALA A 182 26.54 -35.02 35.48
CA ALA A 182 26.30 -34.04 36.53
C ALA A 182 24.81 -33.94 36.91
N GLU A 183 23.86 -33.99 35.97
CA GLU A 183 22.43 -33.97 36.33
C GLU A 183 21.98 -35.24 37.08
N THR A 184 22.53 -36.39 36.72
CA THR A 184 22.28 -37.65 37.45
C THR A 184 22.94 -37.65 38.83
N GLU A 185 24.16 -37.13 38.96
CA GLU A 185 24.88 -37.05 40.24
C GLU A 185 24.20 -36.07 41.21
N ILE A 186 23.72 -34.93 40.72
CA ILE A 186 22.96 -33.95 41.52
C ILE A 186 21.60 -34.53 41.95
N ALA A 187 20.92 -35.30 41.09
CA ALA A 187 19.66 -35.95 41.42
C ALA A 187 19.86 -37.05 42.48
N GLU A 188 20.92 -37.86 42.35
CA GLU A 188 21.28 -38.90 43.32
C GLU A 188 21.66 -38.32 44.69
N ASP A 189 22.48 -37.25 44.71
CA ASP A 189 22.82 -36.54 45.95
C ASP A 189 21.58 -35.92 46.61
N ALA A 190 20.68 -35.32 45.82
CA ALA A 190 19.44 -34.75 46.34
C ALA A 190 18.52 -35.80 46.96
N ASP A 191 18.47 -37.01 46.39
CA ASP A 191 17.70 -38.13 46.94
C ASP A 191 18.37 -38.75 48.17
N ALA A 192 19.70 -38.84 48.22
CA ALA A 192 20.44 -39.28 49.39
C ALA A 192 20.28 -38.33 50.59
N HIS A 193 20.42 -37.02 50.35
CA HIS A 193 20.17 -36.00 51.38
C HIS A 193 18.72 -36.01 51.86
N ARG A 194 17.76 -36.31 50.97
CA ARG A 194 16.34 -36.45 51.34
C ARG A 194 16.08 -37.68 52.19
N ALA A 195 16.66 -38.84 51.84
CA ALA A 195 16.54 -40.06 52.63
C ALA A 195 17.18 -39.91 54.02
N ALA A 196 18.32 -39.24 54.10
CA ALA A 196 18.96 -38.91 55.38
C ALA A 196 18.09 -37.96 56.22
N ALA A 197 17.52 -36.92 55.61
CA ALA A 197 16.62 -35.99 56.31
C ALA A 197 15.31 -36.66 56.77
N GLU A 198 14.76 -37.61 56.01
CA GLU A 198 13.60 -38.40 56.43
C GLU A 198 13.92 -39.32 57.61
N ALA A 199 15.12 -39.91 57.66
CA ALA A 199 15.56 -40.74 58.79
C ALA A 199 15.86 -39.91 60.06
N GLU A 200 16.35 -38.68 59.89
CA GLU A 200 16.66 -37.77 61.00
C GLU A 200 15.41 -37.02 61.53
N TYR A 201 14.30 -37.00 60.78
CA TYR A 201 13.07 -36.33 61.19
C TYR A 201 12.19 -37.27 62.06
N ASP A 202 11.84 -36.80 63.26
CA ASP A 202 11.33 -37.58 64.42
C ASP A 202 12.04 -38.91 64.76
N SER A 203 13.37 -38.94 64.70
CA SER A 203 14.15 -40.04 65.30
C SER A 203 13.95 -40.16 66.82
N ALA A 204 13.95 -41.40 67.33
CA ALA A 204 13.82 -41.69 68.76
C ALA A 204 14.99 -41.11 69.56
N GLU A 205 16.18 -41.10 68.95
CA GLU A 205 17.42 -40.57 69.49
C GLU A 205 17.32 -39.07 69.82
N ARG A 206 16.57 -38.29 69.03
CA ARG A 206 16.31 -36.86 69.30
C ARG A 206 15.47 -36.70 70.57
N ARG A 207 14.46 -37.55 70.77
CA ARG A 207 13.58 -37.51 71.94
C ARG A 207 14.32 -37.93 73.20
N ASP A 208 15.17 -38.95 73.10
CA ASP A 208 16.02 -39.40 74.20
C ASP A 208 17.05 -38.32 74.59
N ALA A 209 17.66 -37.64 73.61
CA ALA A 209 18.56 -36.52 73.86
C ALA A 209 17.85 -35.34 74.54
N LEU A 210 16.63 -35.00 74.10
CA LEU A 210 15.82 -33.95 74.73
C LEU A 210 15.42 -34.32 76.16
N ALA A 211 15.04 -35.59 76.40
CA ALA A 211 14.72 -36.08 77.74
C ALA A 211 15.93 -36.02 78.67
N ALA A 212 17.11 -36.38 78.15
CA ALA A 212 18.37 -36.29 78.88
C ALA A 212 18.74 -34.84 79.23
N ASP A 213 18.56 -33.90 78.30
CA ASP A 213 18.79 -32.47 78.51
C ASP A 213 17.85 -31.88 79.57
N MET A 214 16.55 -32.19 79.49
CA MET A 214 15.57 -31.75 80.50
C MET A 214 15.85 -32.34 81.88
N ASN A 215 16.29 -33.60 81.94
CA ASN A 215 16.70 -34.24 83.18
C ASN A 215 17.98 -33.61 83.75
N ALA A 216 18.96 -33.26 82.90
CA ALA A 216 20.17 -32.54 83.30
C ALA A 216 19.87 -31.12 83.81
N GLY A 217 18.86 -30.46 83.23
CA GLY A 217 18.32 -29.18 83.69
C GLY A 217 17.49 -29.25 84.98
N GLY A 218 17.29 -30.44 85.55
CA GLY A 218 16.58 -30.64 86.81
C GLY A 218 15.05 -30.63 86.71
N VAL A 219 14.50 -30.82 85.51
CA VAL A 219 13.04 -30.94 85.32
C VAL A 219 12.54 -32.26 85.92
N ASP A 220 11.37 -32.23 86.56
CA ASP A 220 10.79 -33.42 87.16
C ASP A 220 10.36 -34.45 86.11
N LYS A 221 10.36 -35.73 86.50
CA LYS A 221 10.08 -36.85 85.59
C LYS A 221 8.66 -36.84 85.01
N GLU A 222 7.70 -36.29 85.73
CA GLU A 222 6.30 -36.23 85.28
C GLU A 222 6.15 -35.18 84.17
N THR A 223 6.77 -34.02 84.34
CA THR A 223 6.84 -32.97 83.31
C THR A 223 7.61 -33.42 82.07
N ILE A 224 8.71 -34.16 82.24
CA ILE A 224 9.44 -34.77 81.11
C ILE A 224 8.52 -35.75 80.37
N GLY A 225 7.83 -36.64 81.07
CA GLY A 225 6.91 -37.62 80.45
C GLY A 225 5.74 -36.97 79.71
N ALA A 226 5.14 -35.92 80.28
CA ALA A 226 4.10 -35.15 79.63
C ALA A 226 4.62 -34.46 78.36
N ARG A 227 5.83 -33.91 78.41
CA ARG A 227 6.48 -33.28 77.24
C ARG A 227 6.80 -34.30 76.15
N MET A 228 7.35 -35.46 76.48
CA MET A 228 7.66 -36.52 75.49
C MET A 228 6.39 -37.06 74.83
N THR A 229 5.30 -37.17 75.58
CA THR A 229 4.00 -37.58 75.05
C THR A 229 3.45 -36.57 74.05
N ALA A 230 3.56 -35.27 74.38
CA ALA A 230 3.16 -34.20 73.48
C ALA A 230 4.04 -34.13 72.23
N ASP A 231 5.35 -34.31 72.37
CA ASP A 231 6.31 -34.29 71.26
C ASP A 231 6.01 -35.43 70.27
N LEU A 232 5.71 -36.64 70.78
CA LEU A 232 5.29 -37.79 69.98
C LEU A 232 3.96 -37.57 69.25
N ASP A 233 2.99 -36.88 69.86
CA ASP A 233 1.72 -36.52 69.20
C ASP A 233 1.90 -35.45 68.10
N GLN A 234 2.94 -34.62 68.21
CA GLN A 234 3.26 -33.54 67.27
C GLN A 234 4.34 -33.92 66.23
N ALA A 235 4.74 -35.19 66.18
CA ALA A 235 5.78 -35.76 65.31
C ALA A 235 5.43 -35.83 63.80
N LYS A 236 4.69 -34.86 63.28
CA LYS A 236 4.29 -34.86 61.87
C LYS A 236 5.41 -34.33 60.97
N HIS A 237 5.81 -35.13 59.97
CA HIS A 237 6.74 -34.67 58.93
C HIS A 237 6.20 -33.44 58.19
N PRO A 238 7.03 -32.46 57.78
CA PRO A 238 6.56 -31.22 57.16
C PRO A 238 5.77 -31.50 55.88
N ARG A 239 6.14 -32.55 55.12
CA ARG A 239 5.36 -33.03 53.96
C ARG A 239 3.94 -33.47 54.33
N GLY A 240 3.77 -34.12 55.49
CA GLY A 240 2.46 -34.49 56.01
C GLY A 240 1.66 -33.29 56.51
N ALA A 241 2.32 -32.22 56.97
CA ALA A 241 1.66 -30.98 57.40
C ALA A 241 1.02 -30.22 56.22
N VAL A 242 1.62 -30.24 55.03
CA VAL A 242 1.05 -29.63 53.80
C VAL A 242 0.03 -30.53 53.11
N GLN A 243 0.06 -31.84 53.34
CA GLN A 243 -1.02 -32.73 52.92
C GLN A 243 -2.22 -32.56 53.87
N THR A 244 -3.03 -31.54 53.60
CA THR A 244 -4.38 -31.46 54.15
C THR A 244 -5.18 -32.61 53.57
N GLY A 245 -5.45 -33.65 54.37
CA GLY A 245 -6.37 -34.71 53.99
C GLY A 245 -7.73 -34.12 53.57
N THR A 246 -8.44 -34.80 52.68
CA THR A 246 -9.77 -34.44 52.15
C THR A 246 -10.89 -34.56 53.20
N GLY A 247 -10.65 -34.11 54.43
CA GLY A 247 -11.60 -34.11 55.54
C GLY A 247 -12.22 -32.72 55.75
N LYS A 248 -13.53 -32.68 55.99
CA LYS A 248 -14.29 -31.45 56.25
C LYS A 248 -13.69 -30.70 57.46
N PRO A 249 -13.54 -29.36 57.40
CA PRO A 249 -12.96 -28.58 58.48
C PRO A 249 -13.83 -28.64 59.75
N PRO A 250 -13.24 -28.55 60.96
CA PRO A 250 -13.98 -28.64 62.21
C PRO A 250 -14.91 -27.43 62.37
N VAL A 251 -16.20 -27.71 62.55
CA VAL A 251 -17.23 -26.68 62.78
C VAL A 251 -17.22 -26.25 64.25
N ALA A 252 -17.15 -24.93 64.48
CA ALA A 252 -17.20 -24.34 65.81
C ALA A 252 -18.50 -24.73 66.55
N ARG A 253 -18.37 -25.30 67.75
CA ARG A 253 -19.53 -25.58 68.61
C ARG A 253 -20.05 -24.28 69.24
N LYS A 254 -21.32 -23.98 69.00
CA LYS A 254 -22.02 -22.82 69.57
C LYS A 254 -22.12 -22.96 71.11
N GLY A 255 -21.36 -22.15 71.84
CA GLY A 255 -21.45 -22.03 73.29
C GLY A 255 -22.81 -21.48 73.73
N ARG A 256 -23.36 -22.06 74.80
CA ARG A 256 -24.62 -21.67 75.47
C ARG A 256 -24.40 -20.35 76.23
N PRO A 257 -25.36 -19.41 76.27
CA PRO A 257 -25.10 -18.07 76.78
C PRO A 257 -25.02 -18.09 78.31
N SER A 258 -23.89 -17.63 78.87
CA SER A 258 -23.80 -17.34 80.31
C SER A 258 -24.30 -15.92 80.56
N LYS A 259 -25.26 -15.82 81.48
CA LYS A 259 -25.85 -14.56 81.94
C LYS A 259 -24.96 -14.01 83.06
N GLY A 260 -23.96 -13.22 82.69
CA GLY A 260 -23.04 -12.54 83.61
C GLY A 260 -23.22 -11.03 83.55
N ARG A 261 -23.74 -10.45 84.64
CA ARG A 261 -24.10 -9.04 84.81
C ARG A 261 -22.94 -8.09 84.54
N SER A 262 -23.25 -7.04 83.78
CA SER A 262 -22.45 -5.82 83.65
C SER A 262 -22.08 -5.25 85.02
N GLN A 263 -20.80 -4.96 85.22
CA GLN A 263 -20.36 -3.99 86.22
C GLN A 263 -19.81 -2.77 85.47
N GLU A 264 -20.68 -1.75 85.41
CA GLU A 264 -20.39 -0.38 85.02
C GLU A 264 -19.33 0.19 85.99
N ARG A 265 -18.14 0.52 85.47
CA ARG A 265 -17.21 1.41 86.17
C ARG A 265 -17.49 2.83 85.70
N GLN A 266 -18.22 3.55 86.54
CA GLN A 266 -18.32 5.01 86.49
C GLN A 266 -16.92 5.59 86.67
N HIS A 267 -16.46 6.37 85.68
CA HIS A 267 -15.35 7.30 85.88
C HIS A 267 -15.94 8.70 85.97
N THR A 268 -15.88 9.26 87.17
CA THR A 268 -16.18 10.65 87.49
C THR A 268 -15.19 11.57 86.80
N GLY A 269 -15.74 12.59 86.13
CA GLY A 269 -14.97 13.66 85.49
C GLY A 269 -15.86 14.84 85.12
N ARG A 270 -16.48 15.49 86.12
CA ARG A 270 -16.41 16.94 86.41
C ARG A 270 -17.40 17.31 87.51
#